data_AF-A0A3M1C1J1-F1
#
_entry.id   AF-A0A3M1C1J1-F1
#
_cell.length_a   1.000
_cell.length_b   1.000
_cell.length_c   1.000
_cell.angle_alpha   90.00
_cell.angle_beta   90.00
_cell.angle_gamma   90.00
#
_symmetry.space_group_name_H-M   'P 1'
#
loop_
_entity.id
_entity.type
_entity.pdbx_description
1 polymer ?
#
loop_
_entity_poly.entity_id
_entity_poly.type
_entity_poly.pdbx_seq_one_letter_code
_entity_poly.pdbx_strand_id
1 'polypeptide(L)'
;MDKSKLDILNPTQNINKYTDNKSKALNFGVYSTDLSYCSIFNHGAESIKYFKVVKQLGDQLGLSSTIQPETLARIEKNIDNTDSLSVITDDLYFMSFETLDQSKQGSTLALVVAGGWIESMYIAVNMVNKFDANHPVIQRIKDQKYTLENLIEFLKKHEPDNEDVKQVKTDLENLMKTFDLLKEEKVTENTKNENGKKFIGGGVNLIIDEKKYNEIKNKIVTIRNNYTQNQ
;
A
#
# COMPACT_ATOMS: atom_id res chain seq x y z
N MET A 1 21.15 2.20 14.95
CA MET A 1 20.96 3.56 14.43
C MET A 1 19.61 3.53 13.75
N ASP A 2 18.59 4.03 14.43
CA ASP A 2 17.21 4.07 13.95
C ASP A 2 17.23 4.93 12.67
N LYS A 3 17.06 4.32 11.50
CA LYS A 3 16.85 5.12 10.28
C LYS A 3 15.66 6.03 10.57
N SER A 4 15.74 7.29 10.16
CA SER A 4 14.59 8.15 10.37
C SER A 4 13.38 7.45 9.75
N LYS A 5 12.24 7.40 10.46
CA LYS A 5 11.02 6.77 9.95
C LYS A 5 10.58 7.29 8.57
N LEU A 6 11.15 8.42 8.13
CA LEU A 6 10.94 9.03 6.83
C LEU A 6 11.89 8.50 5.73
N ASP A 7 13.03 7.90 6.08
CA ASP A 7 14.01 7.40 5.11
C ASP A 7 13.51 6.19 4.31
N ILE A 8 12.42 5.56 4.76
CA ILE A 8 11.77 4.44 4.06
C ILE A 8 10.83 4.95 2.95
N LEU A 9 10.29 6.16 3.08
CA LEU A 9 9.31 6.72 2.15
C LEU A 9 9.96 7.08 0.81
N ASN A 10 9.16 7.20 -0.24
CA ASN A 10 9.67 7.56 -1.55
C ASN A 10 10.09 9.05 -1.57
N PRO A 11 11.36 9.40 -1.85
CA PRO A 11 11.77 10.80 -1.88
C PRO A 11 10.94 11.63 -2.86
N THR A 12 10.37 12.75 -2.40
CA THR A 12 9.47 13.60 -3.22
C THR A 12 10.12 14.11 -4.51
N GLN A 13 11.46 14.16 -4.57
CA GLN A 13 12.23 14.55 -5.74
C GLN A 13 12.14 13.52 -6.88
N ASN A 14 11.76 12.28 -6.60
CA ASN A 14 11.57 11.24 -7.60
C ASN A 14 10.38 11.52 -8.52
N ILE A 15 9.49 12.48 -8.20
CA ILE A 15 8.36 12.84 -9.07
C ILE A 15 8.77 13.11 -10.52
N ASN A 16 9.96 13.70 -10.73
CA ASN A 16 10.47 14.02 -12.07
C ASN A 16 10.87 12.78 -12.90
N LYS A 17 10.94 11.60 -12.28
CA LYS A 17 11.21 10.32 -12.96
C LYS A 17 9.96 9.73 -13.58
N TYR A 18 8.77 10.15 -13.15
CA TYR A 18 7.50 9.54 -13.57
C TYR A 18 6.94 10.24 -14.81
N THR A 19 7.35 9.74 -15.98
CA THR A 19 7.09 10.42 -17.26
C THR A 19 5.93 9.79 -18.05
N ASP A 20 5.76 8.47 -17.99
CA ASP A 20 4.66 7.75 -18.64
C ASP A 20 3.45 7.53 -17.70
N ASN A 21 2.34 7.02 -18.24
CA ASN A 21 1.11 6.82 -17.48
C ASN A 21 1.24 5.73 -16.41
N LYS A 22 1.98 4.66 -16.69
CA LYS A 22 2.21 3.56 -15.73
C LYS A 22 2.93 4.07 -14.50
N SER A 23 4.03 4.77 -14.71
CA SER A 23 4.86 5.37 -13.68
C SER A 23 4.08 6.33 -12.80
N LYS A 24 3.26 7.21 -13.40
CA LYS A 24 2.43 8.18 -12.68
C LYS A 24 1.36 7.50 -11.86
N ALA A 25 0.64 6.53 -12.42
CA ALA A 25 -0.45 5.83 -11.73
C ALA A 25 0.08 5.02 -10.54
N LEU A 26 1.14 4.22 -10.75
CA LEU A 26 1.79 3.47 -9.65
C LEU A 26 2.27 4.43 -8.56
N ASN A 27 2.95 5.51 -8.93
CA ASN A 27 3.53 6.41 -7.94
C ASN A 27 2.51 7.35 -7.29
N PHE A 28 1.36 7.59 -7.92
CA PHE A 28 0.24 8.23 -7.23
C PHE A 28 -0.22 7.36 -6.04
N GLY A 29 -0.32 6.04 -6.23
CA GLY A 29 -0.59 5.09 -5.14
C GLY A 29 0.50 5.12 -4.07
N VAL A 30 1.78 5.02 -4.46
CA VAL A 30 2.93 5.09 -3.56
C VAL A 30 2.90 6.35 -2.69
N TYR A 31 2.80 7.53 -3.31
CA TYR A 31 2.82 8.78 -2.55
C TYR A 31 1.55 9.03 -1.75
N SER A 32 0.41 8.45 -2.14
CA SER A 32 -0.80 8.46 -1.31
C SER A 32 -0.57 7.66 -0.02
N THR A 33 0.11 6.52 -0.11
CA THR A 33 0.52 5.74 1.06
C THR A 33 1.55 6.49 1.92
N ASP A 34 2.56 7.14 1.31
CA ASP A 34 3.54 7.95 2.05
C ASP A 34 2.89 9.15 2.76
N LEU A 35 1.90 9.78 2.13
CA LEU A 35 1.09 10.84 2.73
C LEU A 35 0.28 10.35 3.93
N SER A 36 -0.38 9.19 3.80
CA SER A 36 -1.10 8.55 4.91
C SER A 36 -0.14 8.19 6.06
N TYR A 37 1.04 7.65 5.75
CA TYR A 37 2.09 7.38 6.73
C TYR A 37 2.49 8.64 7.51
N CYS A 38 2.80 9.72 6.80
CA CYS A 38 3.18 10.98 7.45
C CYS A 38 2.07 11.50 8.38
N SER A 39 0.82 11.33 7.96
CA SER A 39 -0.35 11.77 8.73
C SER A 39 -0.55 10.96 10.01
N ILE A 40 -0.41 9.63 9.93
CA ILE A 40 -0.53 8.70 11.08
C ILE A 40 0.62 8.84 12.07
N PHE A 41 1.84 9.10 11.60
CA PHE A 41 3.04 9.17 12.46
C PHE A 41 3.42 10.60 12.88
N ASN A 42 2.48 11.55 12.75
CA ASN A 42 2.63 12.94 13.17
C ASN A 42 3.81 13.67 12.51
N HIS A 43 3.97 13.50 11.21
CA HIS A 43 4.92 14.20 10.35
C HIS A 43 4.21 15.24 9.49
N GLY A 44 3.51 16.20 10.12
CA GLY A 44 2.62 17.11 9.39
C GLY A 44 3.30 17.98 8.32
N ALA A 45 4.54 18.44 8.57
CA ALA A 45 5.30 19.19 7.57
C ALA A 45 5.63 18.34 6.33
N GLU A 46 5.93 17.06 6.53
CA GLU A 46 6.12 16.09 5.46
C GLU A 46 4.80 15.77 4.75
N SER A 47 3.67 15.67 5.45
CA SER A 47 2.34 15.50 4.84
C SER A 47 2.05 16.60 3.82
N ILE A 48 2.44 17.85 4.08
CA ILE A 48 2.29 18.95 3.10
C ILE A 48 3.14 18.70 1.85
N LYS A 49 4.38 18.21 2.01
CA LYS A 49 5.28 17.92 0.88
C LYS A 49 4.72 16.79 0.03
N TYR A 50 4.27 15.70 0.66
CA TYR A 50 3.68 14.57 -0.05
C TYR A 50 2.34 14.91 -0.69
N PHE A 51 1.49 15.72 -0.05
CA PHE A 51 0.25 16.20 -0.67
C PHE A 51 0.50 16.93 -1.99
N LYS A 52 1.52 17.80 -2.05
CA LYS A 52 1.86 18.52 -3.29
C LYS A 52 2.24 17.56 -4.42
N VAL A 53 2.98 16.50 -4.09
CA VAL A 53 3.36 15.45 -5.05
C VAL A 53 2.13 14.66 -5.51
N VAL A 54 1.27 14.22 -4.58
CA VAL A 54 0.01 13.53 -4.88
C VAL A 54 -0.88 14.39 -5.77
N LYS A 55 -1.03 15.69 -5.45
CA LYS A 55 -1.79 16.63 -6.26
C LYS A 55 -1.22 16.76 -7.68
N GLN A 56 0.10 16.94 -7.82
CA GLN A 56 0.72 17.09 -9.13
C GLN A 56 0.54 15.83 -9.99
N LEU A 57 0.71 14.63 -9.43
CA LEU A 57 0.44 13.38 -10.14
C LEU A 57 -1.04 13.22 -10.45
N GLY A 58 -1.91 13.54 -9.50
CA GLY A 58 -3.37 13.47 -9.69
C GLY A 58 -3.83 14.38 -10.82
N ASP A 59 -3.31 15.60 -10.90
CA ASP A 59 -3.59 16.53 -12.00
C ASP A 59 -3.21 15.92 -13.37
N GLN A 60 -2.08 15.21 -13.44
CA GLN A 60 -1.64 14.49 -14.65
C GLN A 60 -2.47 13.23 -14.97
N LEU A 61 -3.19 12.70 -13.98
CA LEU A 61 -4.08 11.54 -14.11
C LEU A 61 -5.56 11.94 -14.28
N GLY A 62 -5.84 13.24 -14.45
CA GLY A 62 -7.21 13.75 -14.62
C GLY A 62 -8.02 13.87 -13.33
N LEU A 63 -7.36 13.94 -12.18
CA LEU A 63 -7.97 14.07 -10.85
C LEU A 63 -8.00 15.52 -10.34
N SER A 64 -7.76 16.51 -11.20
CA SER A 64 -7.76 17.92 -10.81
C SER A 64 -9.09 18.39 -10.20
N SER A 65 -10.21 17.81 -10.61
CA SER A 65 -11.53 18.10 -10.03
C SER A 65 -11.70 17.52 -8.62
N THR A 66 -10.90 16.54 -8.26
CA THR A 66 -11.02 15.78 -7.01
C THR A 66 -10.00 16.26 -5.98
N ILE A 67 -8.76 16.51 -6.41
CA ILE A 67 -7.66 16.93 -5.55
C ILE A 67 -7.55 18.45 -5.56
N GLN A 68 -8.44 19.07 -4.80
CA GLN A 68 -8.60 20.51 -4.80
C GLN A 68 -7.63 21.24 -3.86
N PRO A 69 -7.27 22.51 -4.15
CA PRO A 69 -6.40 23.32 -3.29
C PRO A 69 -6.92 23.47 -1.85
N GLU A 70 -8.23 23.41 -1.62
CA GLU A 70 -8.85 23.51 -0.30
C GLU A 70 -8.44 22.34 0.61
N THR A 71 -8.10 21.17 0.04
CA THR A 71 -7.57 20.04 0.80
C THR A 71 -6.20 20.38 1.41
N LEU A 72 -5.37 21.18 0.72
CA LEU A 72 -4.11 21.67 1.28
C LEU A 72 -4.36 22.55 2.51
N ALA A 73 -5.31 23.48 2.41
CA ALA A 73 -5.66 24.35 3.54
C ALA A 73 -6.18 23.55 4.75
N ARG A 74 -6.93 22.46 4.52
CA ARG A 74 -7.34 21.53 5.58
C ARG A 74 -6.14 20.83 6.21
N ILE A 75 -5.16 20.37 5.42
CA ILE A 75 -3.93 19.74 5.94
C ILE A 75 -3.12 20.75 6.76
N GLU A 76 -2.87 21.95 6.23
CA GLU A 76 -2.10 23.00 6.91
C GLU A 76 -2.73 23.40 8.25
N LYS A 77 -4.07 23.52 8.28
CA LYS A 77 -4.82 23.85 9.51
C LYS A 77 -4.73 22.76 10.57
N ASN A 78 -4.56 21.50 10.17
CA ASN A 78 -4.57 20.33 11.06
C ASN A 78 -3.18 19.69 11.19
N ILE A 79 -2.10 20.41 10.87
CA ILE A 79 -0.74 19.86 10.77
C ILE A 79 -0.26 19.14 12.05
N ASP A 80 -0.76 19.56 13.23
CA ASP A 80 -0.43 18.97 14.53
C ASP A 80 -1.54 18.04 15.08
N ASN A 81 -2.55 17.70 14.27
CA ASN A 81 -3.69 16.87 14.64
C ASN A 81 -3.75 15.61 13.77
N THR A 82 -3.07 14.55 14.24
CA THR A 82 -2.97 13.24 13.58
C THR A 82 -4.33 12.66 13.18
N ASP A 83 -5.31 12.64 14.08
CA ASP A 83 -6.64 12.07 13.78
C ASP A 83 -7.32 12.80 12.63
N SER A 84 -7.26 14.14 12.63
CA SER A 84 -7.83 14.95 11.56
C SER A 84 -7.06 14.81 10.25
N LEU A 85 -5.73 14.76 10.31
CA LEU A 85 -4.91 14.52 9.12
C LEU A 85 -5.21 13.17 8.49
N SER A 86 -5.28 12.10 9.29
CA SER A 86 -5.61 10.76 8.80
C SER A 86 -6.94 10.74 8.05
N VAL A 87 -7.99 11.34 8.64
CA VAL A 87 -9.30 11.46 7.95
C VAL A 87 -9.19 12.23 6.64
N ILE A 88 -8.48 13.36 6.62
CA ILE A 88 -8.31 14.15 5.39
C ILE A 88 -7.58 13.36 4.31
N THR A 89 -6.54 12.60 4.67
CA THR A 89 -5.77 11.81 3.71
C THR A 89 -6.53 10.58 3.21
N ASP A 90 -7.34 9.97 4.06
CA ASP A 90 -8.20 8.85 3.69
C ASP A 90 -9.30 9.33 2.72
N ASP A 91 -9.97 10.44 3.05
CA ASP A 91 -10.96 11.09 2.17
C ASP A 91 -10.35 11.35 0.78
N LEU A 92 -9.15 11.94 0.73
CA LEU A 92 -8.44 12.22 -0.52
C LEU A 92 -8.20 10.96 -1.35
N TYR A 93 -7.76 9.87 -0.71
CA TYR A 93 -7.50 8.60 -1.39
C TYR A 93 -8.79 7.98 -1.93
N PHE A 94 -9.83 7.89 -1.11
CA PHE A 94 -11.11 7.30 -1.52
C PHE A 94 -11.81 8.11 -2.60
N MET A 95 -11.83 9.44 -2.50
CA MET A 95 -12.39 10.30 -3.55
C MET A 95 -11.63 10.14 -4.87
N SER A 96 -10.30 9.99 -4.82
CA SER A 96 -9.48 9.74 -6.01
C SER A 96 -9.80 8.39 -6.65
N PHE A 97 -9.94 7.34 -5.83
CA PHE A 97 -10.38 6.02 -6.26
C PHE A 97 -11.75 6.09 -6.96
N GLU A 98 -12.75 6.69 -6.31
CA GLU A 98 -14.11 6.81 -6.85
C GLU A 98 -14.15 7.59 -8.17
N THR A 99 -13.34 8.66 -8.27
CA THR A 99 -13.26 9.46 -9.50
C THR A 99 -12.71 8.63 -10.66
N LEU A 100 -11.66 7.85 -10.45
CA LEU A 100 -11.10 6.98 -11.49
C LEU A 100 -12.10 5.89 -11.91
N ASP A 101 -12.79 5.29 -10.95
CA ASP A 101 -13.81 4.27 -11.22
C ASP A 101 -14.98 4.83 -12.04
N GLN A 102 -15.57 5.95 -11.59
CA GLN A 102 -16.68 6.62 -12.27
C GLN A 102 -16.30 7.15 -13.66
N SER A 103 -15.04 7.55 -13.83
CA SER A 103 -14.49 7.99 -15.13
C SER A 103 -14.10 6.84 -16.05
N LYS A 104 -14.40 5.58 -15.67
CA LYS A 104 -14.06 4.36 -16.42
C LYS A 104 -12.56 4.19 -16.66
N GLN A 105 -11.72 4.75 -15.80
CA GLN A 105 -10.26 4.63 -15.87
C GLN A 105 -9.78 3.39 -15.11
N GLY A 106 -10.39 2.22 -15.39
CA GLY A 106 -10.16 0.98 -14.65
C GLY A 106 -8.69 0.53 -14.64
N SER A 107 -7.98 0.64 -15.77
CA SER A 107 -6.54 0.32 -15.83
C SER A 107 -5.69 1.26 -14.98
N THR A 108 -5.97 2.58 -15.01
CA THR A 108 -5.29 3.56 -14.14
C THR A 108 -5.55 3.26 -12.67
N LEU A 109 -6.81 2.97 -12.32
CA LEU A 109 -7.21 2.59 -10.97
C LEU A 109 -6.47 1.34 -10.49
N ALA A 110 -6.38 0.31 -11.34
CA ALA A 110 -5.69 -0.93 -11.00
C ALA A 110 -4.20 -0.69 -10.71
N LEU A 111 -3.54 0.18 -11.49
CA LEU A 111 -2.16 0.59 -11.23
C LEU A 111 -2.02 1.42 -9.94
N VAL A 112 -2.94 2.35 -9.67
CA VAL A 112 -2.95 3.13 -8.42
C VAL A 112 -3.05 2.20 -7.20
N VAL A 113 -3.98 1.25 -7.22
CA VAL A 113 -4.16 0.29 -6.12
C VAL A 113 -2.93 -0.60 -5.95
N ALA A 114 -2.33 -1.07 -7.05
CA ALA A 114 -1.10 -1.86 -6.99
C ALA A 114 0.08 -1.08 -6.39
N GLY A 115 0.24 0.18 -6.77
CA GLY A 115 1.25 1.09 -6.24
C GLY A 115 1.09 1.36 -4.74
N GLY A 116 -0.14 1.62 -4.29
CA GLY A 116 -0.42 1.82 -2.86
C GLY A 116 -0.21 0.56 -2.03
N TRP A 117 -0.62 -0.60 -2.56
CA TRP A 117 -0.41 -1.88 -1.88
C TRP A 117 1.08 -2.22 -1.73
N ILE A 118 1.87 -2.08 -2.79
CA ILE A 118 3.30 -2.40 -2.73
C ILE A 118 4.05 -1.46 -1.78
N GLU A 119 3.70 -0.17 -1.73
CA GLU A 119 4.32 0.77 -0.78
C GLU A 119 3.92 0.46 0.66
N SER A 120 2.66 0.12 0.91
CA SER A 120 2.18 -0.28 2.23
C SER A 120 2.94 -1.51 2.74
N MET A 121 3.16 -2.49 1.86
CA MET A 121 3.96 -3.67 2.15
C MET A 121 5.44 -3.35 2.36
N TYR A 122 6.01 -2.47 1.55
CA TYR A 122 7.39 -2.01 1.68
C TYR A 122 7.62 -1.36 3.04
N ILE A 123 6.74 -0.48 3.48
CA ILE A 123 6.79 0.15 4.80
C ILE A 123 6.71 -0.94 5.89
N ALA A 124 5.72 -1.83 5.81
CA ALA A 124 5.50 -2.87 6.82
C ALA A 124 6.73 -3.79 7.03
N VAL A 125 7.35 -4.29 5.95
CA VAL A 125 8.53 -5.18 6.04
C VAL A 125 9.79 -4.45 6.51
N ASN A 126 9.86 -3.13 6.35
CA ASN A 126 10.98 -2.30 6.81
C ASN A 126 10.78 -1.78 8.24
N MET A 127 9.57 -1.81 8.79
CA MET A 127 9.31 -1.53 10.21
C MET A 127 9.71 -2.68 11.15
N VAL A 128 9.91 -3.89 10.62
CA VAL A 128 10.38 -5.05 11.41
C VAL A 128 11.90 -5.02 11.50
N ASN A 129 12.41 -4.66 12.69
CA ASN A 129 13.85 -4.61 12.97
C ASN A 129 14.51 -5.99 13.12
N LYS A 130 13.82 -6.92 13.79
CA LYS A 130 14.26 -8.30 14.00
C LYS A 130 13.08 -9.22 13.78
N PHE A 131 13.30 -10.33 13.06
CA PHE A 131 12.26 -11.32 12.84
C PHE A 131 11.82 -11.95 14.17
N ASP A 132 10.50 -11.98 14.37
CA ASP A 132 9.82 -12.73 15.41
C ASP A 132 8.49 -13.21 14.82
N ALA A 133 8.31 -14.54 14.74
CA ALA A 133 7.13 -15.15 14.14
C ALA A 133 5.82 -14.75 14.84
N ASN A 134 5.89 -14.34 16.12
CA ASN A 134 4.74 -13.90 16.91
C ASN A 134 4.51 -12.39 16.86
N HIS A 135 5.37 -11.63 16.17
CA HIS A 135 5.24 -10.19 16.08
C HIS A 135 3.95 -9.80 15.33
N PRO A 136 3.12 -8.87 15.84
CA PRO A 136 1.84 -8.50 15.21
C PRO A 136 1.97 -8.02 13.75
N VAL A 137 3.06 -7.33 13.42
CA VAL A 137 3.32 -6.90 12.03
C VAL A 137 3.63 -8.10 11.12
N ILE A 138 4.32 -9.14 11.62
CA ILE A 138 4.59 -10.35 10.85
C ILE A 138 3.28 -11.10 10.59
N GLN A 139 2.38 -11.15 11.57
CA GLN A 139 1.03 -11.70 11.39
C GLN A 139 0.28 -10.97 10.28
N ARG A 140 0.21 -9.63 10.35
CA ARG A 140 -0.43 -8.81 9.31
C ARG A 140 0.20 -9.03 7.93
N ILE A 141 1.52 -9.11 7.83
CA ILE A 141 2.22 -9.34 6.55
C ILE A 141 1.80 -10.67 5.93
N LYS A 142 1.64 -11.73 6.72
CA LYS A 142 1.19 -13.03 6.19
C LYS A 142 -0.22 -12.95 5.65
N ASP A 143 -1.13 -12.30 6.38
CA ASP A 143 -2.54 -12.17 6.01
C ASP A 143 -2.73 -11.42 4.68
N GLN A 144 -1.74 -10.62 4.28
CA GLN A 144 -1.73 -9.94 2.98
C GLN A 144 -1.63 -10.90 1.78
N LYS A 145 -1.41 -12.21 1.99
CA LYS A 145 -1.59 -13.24 0.94
C LYS A 145 -2.95 -13.11 0.25
N TYR A 146 -4.03 -13.02 1.03
CA TYR A 146 -5.39 -12.97 0.50
C TYR A 146 -5.72 -11.61 -0.14
N THR A 147 -5.17 -10.52 0.41
CA THR A 147 -5.29 -9.19 -0.21
C THR A 147 -4.55 -9.14 -1.55
N LEU A 148 -3.37 -9.75 -1.65
CA LEU A 148 -2.60 -9.86 -2.89
C LEU A 148 -3.35 -10.70 -3.95
N GLU A 149 -3.99 -11.79 -3.53
CA GLU A 149 -4.84 -12.60 -4.42
C GLU A 149 -5.97 -11.76 -5.04
N ASN A 150 -6.74 -11.05 -4.20
CA ASN A 150 -7.81 -10.16 -4.66
C ASN A 150 -7.29 -9.03 -5.58
N LEU A 151 -6.10 -8.49 -5.29
CA LEU A 151 -5.47 -7.47 -6.13
C LEU A 151 -5.07 -8.03 -7.50
N ILE A 152 -4.51 -9.24 -7.55
CA ILE A 152 -4.19 -9.92 -8.81
C ILE A 152 -5.47 -10.17 -9.63
N GLU A 153 -6.56 -10.59 -8.99
CA GLU A 153 -7.86 -10.73 -9.66
C GLU A 153 -8.38 -9.39 -10.20
N PHE A 154 -8.21 -8.31 -9.44
CA PHE A 154 -8.58 -6.98 -9.89
C PHE A 154 -7.76 -6.55 -11.11
N LEU A 155 -6.44 -6.71 -11.08
CA LEU A 155 -5.57 -6.42 -12.22
C LEU A 155 -5.93 -7.28 -13.45
N LYS A 156 -6.25 -8.57 -13.25
CA LYS A 156 -6.67 -9.48 -14.33
C LYS A 156 -7.92 -9.00 -15.06
N LYS A 157 -8.85 -8.32 -14.38
CA LYS A 157 -10.05 -7.74 -15.02
C LYS A 157 -9.71 -6.61 -15.99
N HIS A 158 -8.58 -5.93 -15.80
CA HIS A 158 -8.14 -4.77 -16.59
C HIS A 158 -6.92 -5.06 -17.49
N GLU A 159 -6.32 -6.25 -17.37
CA GLU A 159 -5.23 -6.74 -18.21
C GLU A 159 -5.53 -6.71 -19.73
N PRO A 160 -6.74 -7.08 -20.21
CA PRO A 160 -7.03 -7.07 -21.65
C PRO A 160 -6.95 -5.67 -22.29
N ASP A 161 -7.14 -4.62 -21.48
CA ASP A 161 -7.22 -3.24 -21.94
C ASP A 161 -5.88 -2.50 -21.89
N ASN A 162 -4.87 -3.06 -21.20
CA ASN A 162 -3.63 -2.34 -20.91
C ASN A 162 -2.44 -3.28 -20.60
N GLU A 163 -1.39 -3.21 -21.42
CA GLU A 163 -0.17 -4.04 -21.24
C GLU A 163 0.63 -3.67 -19.98
N ASP A 164 0.55 -2.43 -19.50
CA ASP A 164 1.21 -2.04 -18.24
C ASP A 164 0.56 -2.72 -17.03
N VAL A 165 -0.77 -2.86 -17.05
CA VAL A 165 -1.52 -3.65 -16.05
C VAL A 165 -1.07 -5.11 -16.08
N LYS A 166 -0.89 -5.69 -17.28
CA LYS A 166 -0.40 -7.06 -17.44
C LYS A 166 1.00 -7.26 -16.85
N GLN A 167 1.90 -6.31 -17.08
CA GLN A 167 3.25 -6.34 -16.51
C GLN A 167 3.21 -6.27 -14.97
N VAL A 168 2.46 -5.34 -14.41
CA VAL A 168 2.32 -5.19 -12.94
C VAL A 168 1.68 -6.43 -12.33
N LYS A 169 0.65 -6.99 -12.97
CA LYS A 169 0.05 -8.27 -12.55
C LYS A 169 1.08 -9.39 -12.52
N THR A 170 1.95 -9.48 -13.53
CA THR A 170 3.00 -10.50 -13.61
C THR A 170 4.02 -10.36 -12.46
N ASP A 171 4.40 -9.13 -12.10
CA ASP A 171 5.25 -8.87 -10.94
C ASP A 171 4.60 -9.37 -9.64
N LEU A 172 3.31 -9.07 -9.46
CA LEU A 172 2.55 -9.47 -8.27
C LEU A 172 2.26 -10.97 -8.23
N GLU A 173 1.98 -11.63 -9.35
CA GLU A 173 1.87 -13.10 -9.44
C GLU A 173 3.19 -13.78 -9.05
N ASN A 174 4.34 -13.20 -9.42
CA ASN A 174 5.65 -13.69 -9.02
C ASN A 174 5.94 -13.50 -7.53
N LEU A 175 5.37 -12.45 -6.90
CA LEU A 175 5.37 -12.30 -5.45
C LEU A 175 4.44 -13.32 -4.79
N MET A 176 3.23 -13.52 -5.32
CA MET A 176 2.21 -14.44 -4.81
C MET A 176 2.73 -15.89 -4.71
N LYS A 177 3.50 -16.35 -5.71
CA LYS A 177 4.19 -17.65 -5.67
C LYS A 177 5.05 -17.86 -4.42
N THR A 178 5.50 -16.79 -3.76
CA THR A 178 6.29 -16.87 -2.51
C THR A 178 5.37 -16.97 -1.30
N PHE A 179 4.25 -16.25 -1.31
CA PHE A 179 3.19 -16.37 -0.30
C PHE A 179 2.51 -17.75 -0.33
N ASP A 180 2.36 -18.36 -1.51
CA ASP A 180 1.78 -19.71 -1.64
C ASP A 180 2.62 -20.81 -1.02
N LEU A 181 3.91 -20.55 -0.75
CA LEU A 181 4.79 -21.48 -0.06
C LEU A 181 4.69 -21.40 1.47
N LEU A 182 3.89 -20.46 2.01
CA LEU A 182 3.62 -20.40 3.45
C LEU A 182 2.76 -21.60 3.85
N LYS A 183 3.11 -22.21 4.98
CA LYS A 183 2.34 -23.36 5.50
C LYS A 183 1.04 -22.85 6.12
N GLU A 184 -0.02 -23.60 5.92
CA GLU A 184 -1.34 -23.32 6.49
C GLU A 184 -1.62 -24.27 7.65
N GLU A 185 -1.80 -23.73 8.85
CA GLU A 185 -2.25 -24.47 10.02
C GLU A 185 -3.71 -24.15 10.29
N LYS A 186 -4.57 -25.18 10.38
CA LYS A 186 -5.95 -24.99 10.79
C LYS A 186 -5.98 -24.58 12.25
N VAL A 187 -6.58 -23.43 12.52
CA VAL A 187 -6.86 -22.99 13.88
C VAL A 187 -7.96 -23.90 14.43
N THR A 188 -7.61 -24.81 15.32
CA THR A 188 -8.59 -25.61 16.06
C THR A 188 -8.82 -24.98 17.42
N GLU A 189 -9.64 -23.93 17.50
CA GLU A 189 -10.05 -23.41 18.81
C GLU A 189 -11.25 -24.18 19.38
N ASN A 190 -10.95 -25.07 20.32
CA ASN A 190 -11.86 -25.41 21.42
C ASN A 190 -11.41 -24.64 22.68
N THR A 191 -11.42 -23.31 22.66
CA THR A 191 -11.10 -22.48 23.83
C THR A 191 -12.40 -21.97 24.45
N LYS A 192 -12.72 -22.44 25.67
CA LYS A 192 -13.83 -21.91 26.47
C LYS A 192 -13.35 -20.63 27.16
N ASN A 193 -14.01 -19.50 26.92
CA ASN A 193 -13.94 -18.37 27.84
C ASN A 193 -14.79 -18.64 29.10
N GLU A 194 -14.43 -17.99 30.21
CA GLU A 194 -15.03 -18.12 31.55
C GLU A 194 -16.56 -17.92 31.59
N ASN A 195 -17.15 -17.34 30.53
CA ASN A 195 -18.59 -17.11 30.38
C ASN A 195 -19.35 -18.16 29.54
N GLY A 196 -18.74 -19.32 29.27
CA GLY A 196 -19.43 -20.46 28.62
C GLY A 196 -19.83 -20.25 27.15
N LYS A 197 -19.47 -19.12 26.54
CA LYS A 197 -19.71 -18.85 25.11
C LYS A 197 -18.62 -19.51 24.28
N LYS A 198 -18.98 -20.56 23.54
CA LYS A 198 -18.11 -21.19 22.52
C LYS A 198 -17.90 -20.18 21.38
N PHE A 199 -16.65 -19.81 21.13
CA PHE A 199 -16.25 -19.29 19.82
C PHE A 199 -15.97 -20.49 18.92
N ILE A 200 -16.61 -20.53 17.74
CA ILE A 200 -16.19 -21.41 16.65
C ILE A 200 -15.29 -20.56 15.76
N GLY A 201 -14.03 -20.42 16.14
CA GLY A 201 -13.00 -19.80 15.31
C GLY A 201 -12.50 -20.81 14.30
N GLY A 202 -13.25 -21.05 13.23
CA GLY A 202 -12.70 -21.68 12.03
C GLY A 202 -11.77 -20.67 11.34
N GLY A 203 -10.49 -21.00 11.18
CA GLY A 203 -9.52 -20.12 10.53
C GLY A 203 -8.29 -20.86 10.07
N VAL A 204 -7.56 -20.25 9.13
CA VAL A 204 -6.24 -20.71 8.69
C VAL A 204 -5.21 -19.73 9.21
N ASN A 205 -4.25 -20.21 9.99
CA ASN A 205 -3.08 -19.44 10.38
C ASN A 205 -1.93 -19.77 9.43
N LEU A 206 -1.37 -18.74 8.80
CA LEU A 206 -0.19 -18.90 7.96
C LEU A 206 1.06 -19.01 8.84
N ILE A 207 1.97 -19.92 8.55
CA ILE A 207 3.24 -20.06 9.27
C ILE A 207 4.36 -19.58 8.36
N ILE A 208 5.21 -18.71 8.90
CA ILE A 208 6.36 -18.12 8.23
C ILE A 208 7.60 -18.30 9.10
N ASP A 209 8.70 -18.73 8.50
CA ASP A 209 10.02 -18.70 9.11
C ASP A 209 10.81 -17.48 8.64
N GLU A 210 11.94 -17.20 9.28
CA GLU A 210 12.78 -16.04 8.97
C GLU A 210 13.25 -16.05 7.50
N LYS A 211 13.55 -17.23 6.96
CA LYS A 211 13.99 -17.39 5.57
C LYS A 211 12.91 -16.94 4.59
N LYS A 212 11.68 -17.44 4.76
CA LYS A 212 10.53 -17.08 3.92
C LYS A 212 10.14 -15.62 4.07
N TYR A 213 10.19 -15.09 5.29
CA TYR A 213 10.00 -13.67 5.54
C TYR A 213 11.00 -12.82 4.74
N ASN A 214 12.28 -13.16 4.78
CA ASN A 214 13.31 -12.44 4.04
C ASN A 214 13.16 -12.58 2.51
N GLU A 215 12.72 -13.75 2.00
CA GLU A 215 12.38 -13.92 0.58
C GLU A 215 11.24 -12.98 0.14
N ILE A 216 10.16 -12.89 0.93
CA ILE A 216 9.02 -12.00 0.67
C ILE A 216 9.46 -10.53 0.74
N LYS A 217 10.19 -10.14 1.81
CA LYS A 217 10.74 -8.79 1.98
C LYS A 217 11.59 -8.37 0.78
N ASN A 218 12.51 -9.22 0.33
CA ASN A 218 13.39 -8.90 -0.78
C ASN A 218 12.62 -8.73 -2.10
N LYS A 219 11.59 -9.53 -2.35
CA LYS A 219 10.74 -9.37 -3.54
C LYS A 219 9.94 -8.07 -3.49
N ILE A 220 9.34 -7.73 -2.35
CA ILE A 220 8.63 -6.45 -2.16
C ILE A 220 9.56 -5.27 -2.42
N VAL A 221 10.77 -5.28 -1.83
CA VAL A 221 11.77 -4.23 -2.04
C VAL A 221 12.17 -4.12 -3.51
N THR A 222 12.36 -5.25 -4.19
CA THR A 222 12.73 -5.27 -5.62
C THR A 222 11.63 -4.67 -6.49
N ILE A 223 10.38 -5.08 -6.29
CA ILE A 223 9.23 -4.57 -7.05
C ILE A 223 9.05 -3.08 -6.79
N ARG A 224 9.07 -2.65 -5.53
CA ARG A 224 8.95 -1.23 -5.15
C ARG A 224 10.05 -0.38 -5.78
N ASN A 225 11.30 -0.84 -5.77
CA ASN A 225 12.40 -0.10 -6.38
C ASN A 225 12.25 -0.01 -7.91
N ASN A 226 11.75 -1.06 -8.57
CA ASN A 226 11.44 -1.00 -10.00
C ASN A 226 10.38 0.06 -10.30
N TYR A 227 9.37 0.23 -9.43
CA TYR A 227 8.32 1.22 -9.64
C TYR A 227 8.75 2.65 -9.30
N THR A 228 9.70 2.84 -8.39
CA THR A 228 10.04 4.17 -7.85
C THR A 228 11.37 4.73 -8.35
N GLN A 229 12.31 3.88 -8.78
CA GLN A 229 13.70 4.25 -9.08
C GLN A 229 14.12 3.99 -10.53
N ASN A 230 13.60 2.94 -11.18
CA ASN A 230 14.04 2.47 -12.51
C ASN A 230 13.06 2.88 -13.63
N GLN A 231 12.67 4.15 -13.63
CA GLN A 231 11.71 4.75 -14.55
C GLN A 231 12.44 5.64 -15.56
#